data_AF-A0A969TT45-F1
#
_entry.id   AF-A0A969TT45-F1
#
_cell.length_a   1.000
_cell.length_b   1.000
_cell.length_c   1.000
_cell.angle_alpha   90.00
_cell.angle_beta   90.00
_cell.angle_gamma   90.00
#
_symmetry.space_group_name_H-M   'P 1'
#
loop_
_entity.id
_entity.type
_entity.pdbx_description
1 polymer ?
#
loop_
_entity_poly.entity_id
_entity_poly.type
_entity_poly.pdbx_seq_one_letter_code
_entity_poly.pdbx_strand_id
1 'polypeptide(L)'
;MLAQSKKYPDWQIITLEELSENPVLLYKRLYKNLELPWSVSVEQKILKLTQGNRSAQARKNIVQDFKRNSADIFKTQRDSLSIEERKAIFEVVKDVALQIYSQESFALDSSTK
;
A
#
# COMPACT_ATOMS: atom_id res chain seq x y z
N MET A 1 -11.14 -3.49 11.96
CA MET A 1 -10.65 -4.86 11.64
C MET A 1 -11.79 -5.65 11.04
N LEU A 2 -11.57 -6.22 9.84
CA LEU A 2 -12.56 -7.00 9.09
C LEU A 2 -13.14 -8.13 9.96
N ALA A 3 -14.45 -8.39 9.86
CA ALA A 3 -15.11 -9.46 10.62
C ALA A 3 -14.45 -10.84 10.41
N GLN A 4 -13.82 -11.04 9.25
CA GLN A 4 -13.08 -12.25 8.91
C GLN A 4 -11.79 -12.42 9.72
N SER A 5 -11.11 -11.34 10.10
CA SER A 5 -9.87 -11.41 10.90
C SER A 5 -10.12 -11.95 12.31
N LYS A 6 -11.31 -11.69 12.85
CA LYS A 6 -11.74 -12.23 14.15
C LYS A 6 -11.97 -13.75 14.13
N LYS A 7 -12.24 -14.32 12.95
CA LYS A 7 -12.48 -15.77 12.79
C LYS A 7 -11.19 -16.56 12.57
N TYR A 8 -10.15 -15.90 12.08
CA TYR A 8 -8.88 -16.53 11.74
C TYR A 8 -7.74 -15.75 12.40
N PRO A 9 -7.44 -16.01 13.69
CA PRO A 9 -6.45 -15.23 14.44
C PRO A 9 -5.03 -15.34 13.87
N ASP A 10 -4.75 -16.41 13.13
CA ASP A 10 -3.44 -16.63 12.52
C ASP A 10 -3.23 -15.82 11.22
N TRP A 11 -4.30 -15.22 10.67
CA TRP A 11 -4.21 -14.45 9.43
C TRP A 11 -3.48 -13.13 9.66
N GLN A 12 -2.41 -12.93 8.89
CA GLN A 12 -1.70 -11.67 8.83
C GLN A 12 -2.38 -10.77 7.79
N ILE A 13 -3.03 -9.70 8.24
CA ILE A 13 -3.66 -8.70 7.36
C ILE A 13 -2.73 -7.49 7.25
N ILE A 14 -2.43 -7.14 6.01
CA ILE A 14 -1.50 -6.07 5.64
C ILE A 14 -2.14 -5.31 4.48
N THR A 15 -2.14 -3.99 4.56
CA THR A 15 -2.58 -3.16 3.44
C THR A 15 -1.42 -2.91 2.48
N LEU A 16 -1.73 -2.65 1.21
CA LEU A 16 -0.69 -2.37 0.22
C LEU A 16 0.06 -1.07 0.54
N GLU A 17 -0.63 -0.13 1.17
CA GLU A 17 -0.16 1.16 1.64
C GLU A 17 0.91 0.98 2.72
N GLU A 18 0.63 0.19 3.76
CA GLU A 18 1.59 -0.15 4.81
C GLU A 18 2.84 -0.83 4.22
N LEU A 19 2.61 -1.79 3.31
CA LEU A 19 3.70 -2.53 2.64
C LEU A 19 4.55 -1.59 1.78
N SER A 20 3.95 -0.58 1.17
CA SER A 20 4.64 0.36 0.27
C SER A 20 5.40 1.44 1.02
N GLU A 21 4.90 1.88 2.17
CA GLU A 21 5.54 2.90 2.99
C GLU A 21 6.80 2.35 3.67
N ASN A 22 6.72 1.15 4.25
CA ASN A 22 7.82 0.55 5.02
C ASN A 22 8.06 -0.93 4.64
N PRO A 23 8.45 -1.23 3.39
CA PRO A 23 8.52 -2.59 2.86
C PRO A 23 9.45 -3.49 3.70
N VAL A 24 10.65 -3.03 4.02
CA VAL A 24 11.62 -3.83 4.79
C VAL A 24 11.08 -4.22 6.16
N LEU A 25 10.54 -3.26 6.90
CA LEU A 25 9.99 -3.50 8.24
C LEU A 25 8.86 -4.53 8.17
N LEU A 26 7.99 -4.39 7.18
CA LEU A 26 6.78 -5.18 7.09
C LEU A 26 7.05 -6.60 6.59
N TYR A 27 7.95 -6.76 5.62
CA TYR A 27 8.46 -8.08 5.23
C TYR A 27 9.23 -8.75 6.37
N LYS A 28 10.00 -8.01 7.16
CA LYS A 28 10.70 -8.58 8.33
C LYS A 28 9.71 -9.11 9.36
N ARG A 29 8.60 -8.40 9.61
CA ARG A 29 7.49 -8.88 10.45
C ARG A 29 6.87 -10.15 9.88
N LEU A 30 6.60 -10.20 8.57
CA LEU A 30 6.08 -11.38 7.91
C LEU A 30 7.02 -12.60 8.04
N TYR A 31 8.31 -12.42 7.79
CA TYR A 31 9.29 -13.50 7.92
C TYR A 31 9.33 -14.04 9.34
N LYS A 32 9.32 -13.16 10.34
CA LYS A 32 9.24 -13.58 11.75
C LYS A 32 7.99 -14.39 12.04
N ASN A 33 6.82 -13.92 11.60
CA ASN A 33 5.54 -14.57 11.89
C ASN A 33 5.34 -15.89 11.13
N LEU A 34 6.02 -16.06 9.99
CA LEU A 34 6.02 -17.28 9.18
C LEU A 34 7.22 -18.20 9.47
N GLU A 35 8.01 -17.88 10.50
CA GLU A 35 9.20 -18.63 10.90
C GLU A 35 10.24 -18.81 9.75
N LEU A 36 10.32 -17.81 8.87
CA LEU A 36 11.24 -17.78 7.74
C LEU A 36 12.57 -17.10 8.12
N PRO A 37 13.71 -17.58 7.61
CA PRO A 37 15.02 -16.99 7.89
C PRO A 37 15.16 -15.61 7.25
N TRP A 38 15.53 -14.60 8.06
CA TRP A 38 15.86 -13.25 7.59
C TRP A 38 17.37 -13.11 7.35
N SER A 39 17.75 -12.49 6.24
CA SER A 39 19.15 -12.17 5.94
C SER A 39 19.29 -10.80 5.29
N VAL A 40 20.51 -10.26 5.31
CA VAL A 40 20.85 -9.00 4.62
C VAL A 40 20.57 -9.10 3.12
N SER A 41 20.77 -10.26 2.51
CA SER A 41 20.47 -10.49 1.09
C SER A 41 18.98 -10.37 0.78
N VAL A 42 18.11 -10.90 1.65
CA VAL A 42 16.65 -10.77 1.55
C VAL A 42 16.25 -9.30 1.64
N GLU A 43 16.78 -8.58 2.61
CA GLU A 43 16.52 -7.14 2.80
C GLU A 43 16.91 -6.33 1.56
N GLN A 44 18.12 -6.54 1.03
CA GLN A 44 18.56 -5.85 -0.18
C GLN A 44 17.72 -6.21 -1.41
N LYS A 45 17.26 -7.46 -1.52
CA LYS A 45 16.36 -7.89 -2.60
C LYS A 45 15.01 -7.19 -2.50
N ILE A 46 14.44 -7.08 -1.31
CA ILE A 46 13.19 -6.35 -1.06
C ILE A 46 13.39 -4.89 -1.47
N LEU A 47 14.42 -4.20 -0.95
CA LEU A 47 14.72 -2.82 -1.31
C LEU A 47 14.85 -2.63 -2.84
N LYS A 48 15.59 -3.51 -3.52
CA LYS A 48 15.78 -3.46 -4.98
C LYS A 48 14.47 -3.61 -5.79
N LEU A 49 13.50 -4.35 -5.25
CA LEU A 49 12.23 -4.64 -5.90
C LEU A 49 11.14 -3.61 -5.55
N THR A 50 11.18 -3.03 -4.36
CA THR A 50 10.17 -2.08 -3.87
C THR A 50 10.57 -0.62 -4.06
N GLN A 51 11.87 -0.31 -4.07
CA GLN A 51 12.37 1.03 -4.42
C GLN A 51 12.47 1.11 -5.96
N GLY A 52 11.48 1.76 -6.58
CA GLY A 52 11.49 2.01 -8.01
C GLY A 52 12.69 2.88 -8.41
N ASN A 53 13.57 2.38 -9.28
CA ASN A 53 14.46 3.27 -10.02
C ASN A 53 13.58 4.14 -10.93
N ARG A 54 13.87 5.44 -11.00
CA ARG A 54 13.15 6.50 -11.76
C ARG A 54 12.86 6.20 -13.24
N SER A 55 13.34 5.09 -13.80
CA SER A 55 13.02 4.62 -15.14
C SER A 55 11.77 3.71 -15.12
N ALA A 56 10.59 4.31 -15.03
CA ALA A 56 9.33 3.65 -15.37
C ALA A 56 9.15 3.48 -16.90
N GLN A 57 10.23 3.59 -17.68
CA GLN A 57 10.21 3.36 -19.12
C GLN A 57 10.48 1.90 -19.39
N ALA A 58 9.46 1.21 -19.92
CA ALA A 58 9.63 -0.12 -20.48
C ALA A 58 10.76 -0.09 -21.52
N ARG A 59 11.67 -1.07 -21.47
CA ARG A 59 12.54 -1.33 -22.62
C ARG A 59 11.62 -1.68 -23.80
N LYS A 60 11.81 -1.02 -24.95
CA LYS A 60 11.04 -1.28 -26.18
C LYS A 60 10.91 -2.80 -26.37
N ASN A 61 9.67 -3.28 -26.48
CA ASN A 61 9.27 -4.68 -26.68
C ASN A 61 9.37 -5.66 -25.48
N ILE A 62 9.46 -5.19 -24.23
CA ILE A 62 9.36 -6.08 -23.05
C ILE A 62 8.24 -5.60 -22.14
N VAL A 63 7.19 -6.42 -21.98
CA VAL A 63 6.01 -6.15 -21.13
C VAL A 63 6.33 -6.25 -19.63
N GLN A 64 7.54 -6.67 -19.27
CA GLN A 64 7.99 -6.87 -17.90
C GLN A 64 9.06 -5.86 -17.50
N ASP A 65 8.64 -4.85 -16.74
CA ASP A 65 9.17 -4.53 -15.40
C ASP A 65 8.69 -3.13 -15.02
N PHE A 66 7.42 -3.03 -14.62
CA PHE A 66 6.97 -1.86 -13.89
C PHE A 66 7.60 -1.90 -12.51
N LYS A 67 8.80 -1.35 -12.36
CA LYS A 67 9.33 -0.96 -11.05
C LYS A 67 8.50 0.22 -10.54
N ARG A 68 7.38 -0.11 -9.91
CA ARG A 68 6.44 0.85 -9.34
C ARG A 68 7.09 1.49 -8.12
N ASN A 69 7.15 2.82 -8.09
CA ASN A 69 7.31 3.53 -6.83
C ASN A 69 5.98 3.40 -6.07
N SER A 70 5.81 2.28 -5.37
CA SER A 70 4.53 1.92 -4.75
C SER A 70 4.15 2.87 -3.62
N ALA A 71 5.12 3.54 -3.01
CA ALA A 71 4.91 4.54 -1.96
C ALA A 71 4.10 5.75 -2.47
N ASP A 72 4.34 6.19 -3.71
CA ASP A 72 3.70 7.39 -4.27
C ASP A 72 2.40 7.10 -5.03
N ILE A 73 2.17 5.85 -5.43
CA ILE A 73 0.99 5.47 -6.23
C ILE A 73 -0.31 5.74 -5.48
N PHE A 74 -0.38 5.38 -4.19
CA PHE A 74 -1.61 5.57 -3.42
C PHE A 74 -1.99 7.06 -3.33
N LYS A 75 -1.04 7.91 -2.94
CA LYS A 75 -1.24 9.36 -2.87
C LYS A 75 -1.57 9.92 -4.23
N THR A 76 -0.85 9.53 -5.29
CA THR A 76 -1.07 10.02 -6.65
C THR A 76 -2.46 9.63 -7.19
N GLN A 77 -2.92 8.40 -6.93
CA GLN A 77 -4.24 7.95 -7.35
C GLN A 77 -5.35 8.68 -6.59
N ARG A 78 -5.25 8.75 -5.26
CA ARG A 78 -6.17 9.56 -4.45
C ARG A 78 -6.17 11.02 -4.94
N ASP A 79 -4.99 11.59 -5.17
CA ASP A 79 -4.81 13.00 -5.47
C ASP A 79 -5.19 13.38 -6.91
N SER A 80 -5.35 12.39 -7.79
CA SER A 80 -5.86 12.58 -9.15
C SER A 80 -7.35 12.89 -9.22
N LEU A 81 -8.11 12.61 -8.16
CA LEU A 81 -9.54 12.91 -8.05
C LEU A 81 -9.76 14.26 -7.39
N SER A 82 -10.82 14.97 -7.79
CA SER A 82 -11.27 16.18 -7.11
C SER A 82 -11.76 15.86 -5.68
N ILE A 83 -11.85 16.89 -4.83
CA ILE A 83 -12.35 16.71 -3.46
C ILE A 83 -13.83 16.27 -3.49
N GLU A 84 -14.62 16.83 -4.41
CA GLU A 84 -16.02 16.48 -4.62
C GLU A 84 -16.18 15.01 -5.03
N GLU A 85 -15.32 14.53 -5.93
CA GLU A 85 -15.29 13.12 -6.34
C GLU A 85 -14.93 12.20 -5.16
N ARG A 86 -13.92 12.57 -4.38
CA ARG A 86 -13.54 11.79 -3.18
C ARG A 86 -14.66 11.76 -2.15
N LYS A 87 -15.37 12.87 -1.92
CA LYS A 87 -16.53 12.94 -1.03
C LYS A 87 -17.65 12.05 -1.53
N ALA A 88 -17.97 12.11 -2.83
CA ALA A 88 -19.02 11.27 -3.42
C ALA A 88 -18.68 9.78 -3.28
N ILE A 89 -17.45 9.38 -3.56
CA ILE A 89 -16.98 8.00 -3.38
C ILE A 89 -17.07 7.61 -1.90
N PHE A 90 -16.57 8.45 -0.99
CA PHE A 90 -16.61 8.19 0.45
C PHE A 90 -18.03 7.95 0.94
N GLU A 91 -18.99 8.80 0.56
CA GLU A 91 -20.39 8.62 0.97
C GLU A 91 -20.98 7.27 0.55
N VAL A 92 -20.58 6.76 -0.62
CA VAL A 92 -21.00 5.44 -1.11
C VAL A 92 -20.34 4.29 -0.35
N VAL A 93 -19.05 4.42 0.00
CA VAL A 93 -18.27 3.29 0.53
C VAL A 93 -18.06 3.32 2.05
N LYS A 94 -18.41 4.41 2.75
CA LYS A 94 -18.06 4.66 4.16
C LYS A 94 -18.41 3.51 5.10
N ASP A 95 -19.55 2.85 4.91
CA ASP A 95 -20.05 1.78 5.78
C ASP A 95 -19.11 0.56 5.79
N VAL A 96 -18.40 0.33 4.68
CA VAL A 96 -17.41 -0.73 4.54
C VAL A 96 -16.00 -0.20 4.78
N ALA A 97 -15.67 0.95 4.19
CA ALA A 97 -14.34 1.52 4.22
C ALA A 97 -13.86 1.86 5.64
N LEU A 98 -14.74 2.41 6.50
CA LEU A 98 -14.40 2.80 7.86
C LEU A 98 -14.04 1.61 8.78
N GLN A 99 -14.27 0.37 8.32
CA GLN A 99 -13.83 -0.82 9.04
C GLN A 99 -12.31 -1.09 8.90
N ILE A 100 -11.68 -0.47 7.89
CA ILE A 100 -10.29 -0.70 7.47
C ILE A 100 -9.50 0.61 7.49
N TYR A 101 -10.06 1.68 6.93
CA TYR A 101 -9.41 2.97 6.74
C TYR A 101 -10.03 4.02 7.64
N SER A 102 -9.23 4.99 8.07
CA SER A 102 -9.76 6.17 8.77
C SER A 102 -10.37 7.16 7.78
N GLN A 103 -11.23 8.06 8.26
CA GLN A 103 -11.82 9.09 7.40
C GLN A 103 -10.75 10.01 6.79
N GLU A 104 -9.68 10.30 7.53
CA GLU A 104 -8.56 11.14 7.07
C GLU A 104 -7.82 10.52 5.87
N SER A 105 -7.87 9.19 5.73
CA SER A 105 -7.24 8.47 4.60
C SER A 105 -7.81 8.91 3.24
N PHE A 106 -9.05 9.42 3.22
CA PHE A 106 -9.73 9.91 2.02
C PHE A 106 -9.38 11.36 1.66
N ALA A 107 -8.72 12.11 2.55
CA ALA A 107 -8.35 13.51 2.36
C ALA A 107 -9.53 14.37 1.82
N LEU A 108 -10.65 14.33 2.56
CA LEU A 108 -11.92 14.98 2.16
C LEU A 108 -11.95 16.49 2.44
N ASP A 109 -11.02 16.98 3.24
CA ASP A 109 -10.92 18.40 3.57
C ASP A 109 -9.98 19.09 2.59
N SER A 110 -10.40 20.23 2.06
CA SER A 110 -9.47 21.19 1.47
C SER A 110 -8.53 21.60 2.59
N SER A 111 -7.27 21.17 2.55
CA SER A 111 -6.26 21.79 3.39
C SER A 111 -6.20 23.26 3.02
N THR A 112 -6.89 24.10 3.79
CA THR A 112 -6.68 25.54 3.80
C THR A 112 -5.22 25.74 4.15
N LYS A 113 -4.42 26.10 3.15
CA LYS A 113 -3.16 26.79 3.33
C LYS A 113 -3.36 28.22 2.86
#